data_AF-A0A290MW26-F1
#
_entry.id   AF-A0A290MW26-F1
#
_cell.length_a   1.000
_cell.length_b   1.000
_cell.length_c   1.000
_cell.angle_alpha   90.00
_cell.angle_beta   90.00
_cell.angle_gamma   90.00
#
_symmetry.space_group_name_H-M   'P 1'
#
loop_
_entity.id
_entity.type
_entity.pdbx_description
1 polymer ?
#
loop_
_entity_poly.entity_id
_entity_poly.type
_entity_poly.pdbx_seq_one_letter_code
_entity_poly.pdbx_strand_id
1 'polypeptide(L)'
;MTPLSAKDRNILGLYAARMSTASIAFMCSSSESAVYNRLGRLQVSSVAQALEMLRADDQARKAPAEVPAAKPRKTPGAKPEIAKPVVKRVERYDRPAASDADLVAATPVLSSSAATALTSPAPAASPTAAIPPAYRKGGMRLKPVTDRIARWAGHFLRARWPLPEVADLFSVAEDDLVAAVRRRA
;
A
#
# COMPACT_ATOMS: atom_id res chain seq x y z
N MET A 1 -13.39 -13.65 18.29
CA MET A 1 -12.94 -13.59 16.89
C MET A 1 -14.13 -13.21 16.01
N THR A 2 -13.98 -12.27 15.09
CA THR A 2 -15.02 -11.97 14.09
C THR A 2 -15.14 -13.11 13.09
N PRO A 3 -16.36 -13.55 12.73
CA PRO A 3 -16.55 -14.67 11.80
C PRO A 3 -16.00 -14.32 10.41
N LEU A 4 -15.37 -15.29 9.74
CA LEU A 4 -14.80 -15.06 8.40
C LEU A 4 -15.93 -14.94 7.37
N SER A 5 -15.84 -13.91 6.52
CA SER A 5 -16.78 -13.82 5.39
C SER A 5 -16.51 -14.93 4.37
N ALA A 6 -17.52 -15.24 3.53
CA ALA A 6 -17.34 -16.22 2.45
C ALA A 6 -16.17 -15.86 1.51
N LYS A 7 -15.96 -14.56 1.28
CA LYS A 7 -14.86 -14.07 0.45
C LYS A 7 -13.50 -14.26 1.14
N ASP A 8 -13.42 -14.06 2.45
CA ASP A 8 -12.19 -14.31 3.23
C ASP A 8 -11.83 -15.78 3.19
N ARG A 9 -12.81 -16.67 3.39
CA ARG A 9 -12.60 -18.12 3.30
C ARG A 9 -12.07 -18.54 1.94
N ASN A 10 -12.62 -17.98 0.86
CA ASN A 10 -12.16 -18.31 -0.49
C ASN A 10 -10.71 -17.83 -0.70
N ILE A 11 -10.39 -16.59 -0.34
CA ILE A 11 -9.03 -16.04 -0.43
C ILE A 11 -8.04 -16.87 0.40
N LEU A 12 -8.38 -17.20 1.65
CA LEU A 12 -7.55 -18.01 2.53
C LEU A 12 -7.35 -19.43 2.01
N GLY A 13 -8.39 -20.07 1.45
CA GLY A 13 -8.30 -21.41 0.88
C GLY A 13 -7.35 -21.46 -0.32
N LEU A 14 -7.45 -20.47 -1.21
CA LEU A 14 -6.56 -20.38 -2.37
C LEU A 14 -5.13 -20.02 -1.98
N TYR A 15 -4.95 -19.15 -0.98
CA TYR A 15 -3.64 -18.86 -0.42
C TYR A 15 -3.02 -20.08 0.27
N ALA A 16 -3.84 -20.87 0.99
CA ALA A 16 -3.41 -22.13 1.60
C ALA A 16 -3.00 -23.18 0.56
N ALA A 17 -3.63 -23.16 -0.62
CA ALA A 17 -3.24 -23.95 -1.79
C ALA A 17 -1.95 -23.45 -2.48
N ARG A 18 -1.23 -22.49 -1.88
CA ARG A 18 0.01 -21.89 -2.39
C ARG A 18 -0.14 -21.18 -3.74
N MET A 19 -1.35 -20.71 -4.06
CA MET A 19 -1.54 -19.90 -5.26
C MET A 19 -0.93 -18.50 -5.10
N SER A 20 -0.42 -17.95 -6.19
CA SER A 20 0.05 -16.57 -6.22
C SER A 20 -1.12 -15.59 -6.00
N THR A 21 -0.83 -14.45 -5.38
CA THR A 21 -1.80 -13.38 -5.13
C THR A 21 -2.47 -12.89 -6.41
N ALA A 22 -1.73 -12.82 -7.52
CA ALA A 22 -2.29 -12.50 -8.84
C ALA A 22 -3.34 -13.52 -9.30
N SER A 23 -3.09 -14.82 -9.12
CA SER A 23 -4.04 -15.88 -9.48
C SER A 23 -5.28 -15.85 -8.59
N ILE A 24 -5.10 -15.61 -7.29
CA ILE A 24 -6.19 -15.46 -6.33
C ILE A 24 -7.06 -14.25 -6.71
N ALA A 25 -6.43 -13.14 -7.08
CA ALA A 25 -7.10 -11.92 -7.52
C ALA A 25 -7.98 -12.18 -8.75
N PHE A 26 -7.43 -12.88 -9.74
CA PHE A 26 -8.16 -13.30 -10.94
C PHE A 26 -9.38 -14.16 -10.60
N MET A 27 -9.21 -15.22 -9.81
CA MET A 27 -10.32 -16.13 -9.47
C MET A 27 -11.38 -15.49 -8.55
N CYS A 28 -10.99 -14.53 -7.72
CA CYS A 28 -11.89 -13.80 -6.84
C CYS A 28 -12.45 -12.51 -7.47
N SER A 29 -12.26 -12.30 -8.77
CA SER A 29 -12.66 -11.08 -9.51
C SER A 29 -12.34 -9.79 -8.73
N SER A 30 -11.12 -9.71 -8.21
CA SER A 30 -10.65 -8.64 -7.33
C SER A 30 -9.28 -8.13 -7.79
N SER A 31 -8.87 -6.94 -7.35
CA SER A 31 -7.50 -6.48 -7.59
C SER A 31 -6.51 -7.22 -6.69
N GLU A 32 -5.27 -7.35 -7.15
CA GLU A 32 -4.21 -7.98 -6.35
C GLU A 32 -3.94 -7.20 -5.06
N SER A 33 -3.97 -5.87 -5.13
CA SER A 33 -3.88 -4.99 -3.95
C SER A 33 -5.00 -5.25 -2.93
N ALA A 34 -6.21 -5.59 -3.39
CA ALA A 34 -7.31 -5.93 -2.49
C ALA A 34 -7.04 -7.26 -1.77
N VAL A 35 -6.41 -8.24 -2.43
CA VAL A 35 -6.01 -9.52 -1.81
C VAL A 35 -4.94 -9.28 -0.75
N TYR A 36 -3.89 -8.50 -1.04
CA TYR A 36 -2.85 -8.15 -0.06
C TYR A 36 -3.43 -7.43 1.16
N ASN A 37 -4.26 -6.41 0.93
CA ASN A 37 -4.92 -5.68 2.02
C ASN A 37 -5.82 -6.61 2.85
N ARG A 38 -6.45 -7.61 2.23
CA ARG A 38 -7.28 -8.59 2.92
C ARG A 38 -6.43 -9.50 3.82
N LEU A 39 -5.37 -10.10 3.27
CA LEU A 39 -4.46 -10.96 4.01
C LEU A 39 -3.79 -10.21 5.17
N GLY A 40 -3.41 -8.95 4.95
CA GLY A 40 -2.87 -8.08 5.99
C GLY A 40 -3.87 -7.78 7.11
N ARG A 41 -5.14 -7.51 6.78
CA ARG A 41 -6.21 -7.32 7.78
C ARG A 41 -6.49 -8.59 8.60
N LEU A 42 -6.35 -9.75 7.97
CA LEU A 42 -6.48 -11.05 8.63
C LEU A 42 -5.19 -11.48 9.36
N GLN A 43 -4.12 -10.68 9.28
CA GLN A 43 -2.80 -10.95 9.85
C GLN A 43 -2.19 -12.29 9.41
N VAL A 44 -2.49 -12.71 8.17
CA VAL A 44 -1.97 -13.96 7.61
C VAL A 44 -0.64 -13.67 6.91
N SER A 45 0.45 -14.11 7.50
CA SER A 45 1.80 -14.03 6.93
C SER A 45 2.32 -15.37 6.40
N SER A 46 1.62 -16.48 6.69
CA SER A 46 2.03 -17.81 6.25
C SER A 46 0.85 -18.71 5.86
N VAL A 47 1.15 -19.72 5.05
CA VAL A 47 0.20 -20.78 4.66
C VAL A 47 -0.30 -21.56 5.88
N ALA A 48 0.57 -21.80 6.88
CA ALA A 48 0.19 -22.50 8.09
C ALA A 48 -0.88 -21.74 8.89
N GLN A 49 -0.72 -20.43 9.05
CA GLN A 49 -1.71 -19.57 9.69
C GLN A 49 -3.04 -19.54 8.92
N ALA A 50 -2.99 -19.50 7.58
CA ALA A 50 -4.20 -19.56 6.76
C ALA A 50 -4.99 -20.86 7.01
N LEU A 51 -4.30 -21.99 7.09
CA LEU A 51 -4.91 -23.29 7.40
C LEU A 51 -5.46 -23.35 8.83
N GLU A 52 -4.76 -22.78 9.80
CA GLU A 52 -5.21 -22.71 11.20
C GLU A 52 -6.48 -21.87 11.33
N MET A 53 -6.53 -20.70 10.68
CA MET A 53 -7.73 -19.86 10.66
C MET A 53 -8.92 -20.55 10.00
N LEU A 54 -8.70 -21.27 8.90
CA LEU A 54 -9.78 -22.03 8.24
C LEU A 54 -10.30 -23.16 9.13
N ARG A 55 -9.41 -23.89 9.83
CA ARG A 55 -9.81 -24.91 10.79
C ARG A 55 -10.60 -24.33 11.97
N ALA A 56 -10.17 -23.20 12.50
CA ALA A 56 -10.86 -22.51 13.59
C ALA A 56 -12.27 -22.06 13.15
N ASP A 57 -12.42 -21.56 11.93
CA ASP A 57 -13.74 -21.18 11.38
C ASP A 57 -14.62 -22.41 11.13
N ASP A 58 -14.09 -23.50 10.58
CA ASP A 58 -14.82 -24.75 10.40
C ASP A 58 -15.27 -25.36 11.74
N GLN A 59 -14.42 -25.29 12.77
CA GLN A 59 -14.78 -25.71 14.13
C GLN A 59 -15.86 -24.80 14.73
N ALA A 60 -15.73 -23.48 14.57
CA ALA A 60 -16.74 -22.52 15.04
C ALA A 60 -18.10 -22.72 14.35
N ARG A 61 -18.11 -23.21 13.10
CA ARG A 61 -19.35 -23.52 12.35
C ARG A 61 -19.93 -24.89 12.67
N LYS A 62 -19.10 -25.85 13.09
CA LYS A 62 -19.53 -27.19 13.53
C LYS A 62 -19.94 -27.24 14.99
N ALA A 63 -19.46 -26.31 15.82
CA ALA A 63 -19.94 -26.16 17.17
C ALA A 63 -21.47 -25.99 17.12
N PRO A 64 -22.24 -26.80 17.87
CA PRO A 64 -23.68 -26.61 17.93
C PRO A 64 -23.92 -25.18 18.36
N ALA A 65 -24.60 -24.41 17.51
CA ALA A 65 -25.04 -23.09 17.88
C ALA A 65 -25.89 -23.26 19.15
N GLU A 66 -25.34 -22.89 20.30
CA GLU A 66 -26.16 -22.55 21.45
C GLU A 66 -27.15 -21.51 20.94
N VAL A 67 -28.38 -21.97 20.73
CA VAL A 67 -29.49 -21.14 20.31
C VAL A 67 -29.53 -20.00 21.32
N PRO A 68 -29.22 -18.74 20.95
CA PRO A 68 -29.42 -17.66 21.89
C PRO A 68 -30.90 -17.69 22.25
N ALA A 69 -31.16 -17.92 23.53
CA ALA A 69 -32.49 -18.07 24.10
C ALA A 69 -33.47 -17.13 23.41
N ALA A 70 -34.56 -17.71 22.92
CA ALA A 70 -35.62 -17.01 22.22
C ALA A 70 -35.94 -15.69 22.92
N LYS A 71 -35.65 -14.56 22.25
CA LYS A 71 -36.29 -13.30 22.63
C LYS A 71 -37.80 -13.54 22.58
N PRO A 72 -38.56 -13.33 23.67
CA PRO A 72 -40.00 -13.47 23.60
C PRO A 72 -40.53 -12.47 22.57
N ARG A 73 -41.19 -13.00 21.53
CA ARG A 73 -41.96 -12.21 20.57
C ARG A 73 -43.00 -11.41 21.35
N LYS A 74 -42.77 -10.10 21.49
CA LYS A 74 -43.86 -9.16 21.79
C LYS A 74 -44.55 -8.82 20.46
N THR A 75 -45.78 -9.28 20.33
CA THR A 75 -46.76 -8.85 19.32
C THR A 75 -47.14 -7.38 19.52
N PRO A 76 -47.76 -6.74 18.51
CA PRO A 76 -47.61 -5.32 18.23
C PRO A 76 -48.67 -4.45 18.94
N GLY A 77 -48.28 -3.23 19.32
CA GLY A 77 -49.23 -2.20 19.73
C GLY A 77 -48.66 -1.21 20.74
N ALA A 78 -48.93 0.07 20.48
CA ALA A 78 -48.69 1.25 21.33
C ALA A 78 -47.27 1.88 21.34
N LYS A 79 -47.13 2.98 20.59
CA LYS A 79 -46.46 4.22 21.04
C LYS A 79 -47.36 4.91 22.08
N PRO A 80 -46.94 5.91 22.89
CA PRO A 80 -45.70 6.74 22.89
C PRO A 80 -44.94 6.59 24.25
N GLU A 81 -43.80 7.21 24.56
CA GLU A 81 -43.68 8.60 25.02
C GLU A 81 -42.23 8.84 25.53
N ILE A 82 -41.61 9.89 24.99
CA ILE A 82 -40.70 10.90 25.58
C ILE A 82 -39.91 10.52 26.86
N ALA A 83 -38.57 10.48 26.75
CA ALA A 83 -37.66 11.15 27.67
C ALA A 83 -36.26 11.37 27.03
N LYS A 84 -35.88 12.64 26.93
CA LYS A 84 -34.53 13.21 26.72
C LYS A 84 -34.07 13.74 28.12
N PRO A 85 -32.87 14.37 28.36
CA PRO A 85 -31.59 14.46 27.63
C PRO A 85 -30.31 14.50 28.55
N VAL A 86 -29.12 14.81 27.96
CA VAL A 86 -27.86 15.43 28.54
C VAL A 86 -27.04 14.53 29.51
N VAL A 87 -25.70 14.51 29.64
CA VAL A 87 -24.60 15.51 29.56
C VAL A 87 -23.23 14.80 29.40
N LYS A 88 -22.27 15.49 28.73
CA LYS A 88 -20.78 15.56 28.80
C LYS A 88 -20.03 14.54 29.70
N ARG A 89 -18.78 14.11 29.44
CA ARG A 89 -17.53 14.89 29.23
C ARG A 89 -16.39 13.86 28.99
N VAL A 90 -15.55 14.05 27.97
CA VAL A 90 -14.07 14.21 28.04
C VAL A 90 -13.37 13.48 29.21
N GLU A 91 -12.57 12.47 28.88
CA GLU A 91 -11.27 12.24 29.53
C GLU A 91 -10.21 11.89 28.47
N ARG A 92 -9.20 12.76 28.39
CA ARG A 92 -7.86 12.47 27.88
C ARG A 92 -7.11 11.81 29.02
N TYR A 93 -6.37 10.74 28.76
CA TYR A 93 -5.21 10.21 29.49
C TYR A 93 -4.79 8.96 28.69
N ASP A 94 -3.53 8.58 28.47
CA ASP A 94 -2.24 9.20 28.72
C ASP A 94 -1.24 8.51 27.77
N ARG A 95 -0.13 9.17 27.52
CA ARG A 95 1.03 8.62 26.82
C ARG A 95 1.70 7.55 27.70
N PRO A 96 2.36 6.54 27.10
CA PRO A 96 3.72 6.29 27.56
C PRO A 96 4.72 6.28 26.42
N ALA A 97 5.91 6.73 26.79
CA ALA A 97 7.08 6.92 25.95
C ALA A 97 7.89 5.61 25.80
N ALA A 98 8.62 5.57 24.69
CA ALA A 98 9.95 4.98 24.48
C ALA A 98 10.18 3.49 24.78
N SER A 99 10.63 2.78 23.75
CA SER A 99 11.91 2.04 23.86
C SER A 99 12.60 1.95 22.51
N ASP A 100 13.86 2.36 22.55
CA ASP A 100 14.95 2.13 21.61
C ASP A 100 14.99 0.71 21.03
N ALA A 101 15.26 0.63 19.73
CA ALA A 101 16.09 -0.42 19.15
C ALA A 101 16.76 0.14 17.88
N ASP A 102 18.01 0.53 18.10
CA ASP A 102 19.10 0.69 17.14
C ASP A 102 19.38 -0.64 16.39
N LEU A 103 20.26 -0.60 15.37
CA LEU A 103 20.86 -1.72 14.59
C LEU A 103 20.09 -2.10 13.29
N VAL A 104 20.64 -2.10 12.07
CA VAL A 104 22.01 -1.97 11.52
C VAL A 104 21.91 -1.49 10.07
N ALA A 105 22.72 -0.50 9.69
CA ALA A 105 22.99 -0.18 8.29
C ALA A 105 23.94 -1.23 7.68
N ALA A 106 23.47 -1.99 6.69
CA ALA A 106 24.33 -2.85 5.88
C ALA A 106 24.80 -2.06 4.64
N THR A 107 26.02 -1.53 4.71
CA THR A 107 26.80 -1.06 3.57
C THR A 107 27.37 -2.26 2.81
N PRO A 108 27.24 -2.31 1.47
CA PRO A 108 28.16 -3.09 0.66
C PRO A 108 29.40 -2.25 0.30
N VAL A 109 30.53 -2.83 0.65
CA VAL A 109 31.90 -2.34 0.54
C VAL A 109 32.33 -2.23 -0.94
N LEU A 110 33.01 -1.13 -1.25
CA LEU A 110 33.82 -0.95 -2.45
C LEU A 110 34.92 -2.01 -2.51
N SER A 111 34.91 -2.84 -3.56
CA SER A 111 36.09 -3.60 -3.95
C SER A 111 36.74 -2.92 -5.14
N SER A 112 37.91 -2.35 -4.87
CA SER A 112 38.85 -1.85 -5.87
C SER A 112 39.67 -3.02 -6.39
N SER A 113 39.72 -3.20 -7.71
CA SER A 113 40.83 -3.92 -8.33
C SER A 113 41.13 -3.32 -9.70
N ALA A 114 42.37 -2.88 -9.86
CA ALA A 114 42.94 -2.25 -11.03
C ALA A 114 43.69 -3.28 -11.87
N ALA A 115 43.65 -3.15 -13.20
CA ALA A 115 44.80 -3.33 -14.10
C ALA A 115 44.41 -3.01 -15.56
N THR A 116 44.76 -1.79 -15.97
CA THR A 116 45.49 -1.41 -17.18
C THR A 116 45.41 -2.29 -18.44
N ALA A 117 44.95 -1.70 -19.55
CA ALA A 117 45.66 -1.74 -20.84
C ALA A 117 45.24 -0.57 -21.74
N LEU A 118 46.21 0.29 -22.04
CA LEU A 118 46.17 1.34 -23.06
C LEU A 118 46.25 0.70 -24.44
N THR A 119 45.40 1.13 -25.38
CA THR A 119 45.83 1.42 -26.75
C THR A 119 44.84 2.36 -27.40
N SER A 120 45.28 3.61 -27.62
CA SER A 120 44.70 4.52 -28.60
C SER A 120 45.42 4.27 -29.94
N PRO A 121 44.72 4.36 -31.08
CA PRO A 121 44.92 5.56 -31.88
C PRO A 121 43.63 6.12 -32.48
N ALA A 122 43.50 7.44 -32.44
CA ALA A 122 42.55 8.20 -33.24
C ALA A 122 42.89 8.08 -34.74
N PRO A 123 41.89 8.27 -35.62
CA PRO A 123 41.95 9.50 -36.41
C PRO A 123 40.59 10.16 -36.75
N ALA A 124 40.72 11.49 -36.92
CA ALA A 124 40.01 12.41 -37.81
C ALA A 124 38.51 12.77 -37.59
N ALA A 125 38.30 14.07 -37.33
CA ALA A 125 37.07 14.84 -37.53
C ALA A 125 36.54 14.69 -38.99
N SER A 126 35.25 14.79 -39.30
CA SER A 126 34.36 15.96 -39.14
C SER A 126 32.97 15.61 -39.74
N PRO A 127 32.03 16.56 -39.94
CA PRO A 127 30.90 16.90 -39.09
C PRO A 127 29.55 16.36 -39.61
N THR A 128 28.49 16.48 -38.79
CA THR A 128 27.05 16.63 -39.16
C THR A 128 26.16 15.83 -38.20
N ALA A 129 25.54 16.59 -37.30
CA ALA A 129 24.18 16.46 -36.80
C ALA A 129 23.50 15.08 -36.94
N ALA A 130 23.43 14.38 -35.82
CA ALA A 130 22.15 13.93 -35.29
C ALA A 130 22.32 13.77 -33.78
N ILE A 131 21.96 14.80 -33.03
CA ILE A 131 21.59 14.62 -31.63
C ILE A 131 20.48 13.56 -31.68
N PRO A 132 20.64 12.37 -31.08
CA PRO A 132 19.53 11.44 -31.03
C PRO A 132 18.38 12.17 -30.33
N PRO A 133 17.17 12.23 -30.91
CA PRO A 133 16.06 12.89 -30.25
C PRO A 133 15.89 12.20 -28.90
N ALA A 134 16.10 13.00 -27.84
CA ALA A 134 15.83 12.60 -26.48
C ALA A 134 14.50 11.86 -26.46
N TYR A 135 14.55 10.61 -26.01
CA TYR A 135 13.43 9.74 -25.69
C TYR A 135 12.10 10.50 -25.62
N ARG A 136 11.39 10.61 -26.74
CA ARG A 136 9.96 10.90 -26.68
C ARG A 136 9.32 9.61 -26.21
N LYS A 137 9.34 9.40 -24.89
CA LYS A 137 8.55 8.40 -24.16
C LYS A 137 7.12 8.58 -24.66
N GLY A 138 6.73 7.70 -25.58
CA GLY A 138 5.51 7.85 -26.36
C GLY A 138 4.30 8.00 -25.45
N GLY A 139 3.46 8.99 -25.74
CA GLY A 139 2.03 8.97 -25.45
C GLY A 139 1.56 8.72 -24.02
N MET A 140 2.43 8.78 -23.00
CA MET A 140 1.97 8.71 -21.61
C MET A 140 1.23 10.02 -21.34
N ARG A 141 -0.09 9.93 -21.21
CA ARG A 141 -0.92 11.02 -20.66
C ARG A 141 -0.42 11.30 -19.25
N LEU A 142 0.49 12.26 -19.14
CA LEU A 142 0.97 12.75 -17.85
C LEU A 142 -0.23 13.26 -17.06
N LYS A 143 -0.26 12.91 -15.77
CA LYS A 143 -1.35 13.33 -14.90
C LYS A 143 -1.21 14.83 -14.62
N PRO A 144 -2.32 15.57 -14.50
CA PRO A 144 -2.26 16.95 -14.04
C PRO A 144 -1.73 16.99 -12.59
N VAL A 145 -0.90 17.99 -12.29
CA VAL A 145 -0.36 18.20 -10.95
C VAL A 145 -1.48 18.71 -10.04
N THR A 146 -1.92 17.88 -9.09
CA THR A 146 -2.88 18.28 -8.07
C THR A 146 -2.18 18.93 -6.86
N ASP A 147 -2.91 19.70 -6.06
CA ASP A 147 -2.40 20.31 -4.82
C ASP A 147 -1.81 19.32 -3.81
N ARG A 148 -2.26 18.06 -3.87
CA ARG A 148 -1.72 16.97 -3.05
C ARG A 148 -0.37 16.53 -3.60
N ILE A 149 -0.26 16.35 -4.92
CA ILE A 149 0.99 15.99 -5.59
C ILE A 149 2.04 17.08 -5.37
N ALA A 150 1.69 18.36 -5.56
CA ALA A 150 2.61 19.48 -5.33
C ALA A 150 3.13 19.53 -3.88
N ARG A 151 2.28 19.21 -2.89
CA ARG A 151 2.67 19.12 -1.47
C ARG A 151 3.72 18.05 -1.22
N TRP A 152 3.48 16.85 -1.74
CA TRP A 152 4.39 15.73 -1.58
C TRP A 152 5.68 15.93 -2.38
N ALA A 153 5.59 16.39 -3.63
CA ALA A 153 6.74 16.72 -4.45
C ALA A 153 7.63 17.79 -3.79
N GLY A 154 7.04 18.82 -3.19
CA GLY A 154 7.80 19.80 -2.42
C GLY A 154 8.56 19.20 -1.23
N HIS A 155 8.02 18.15 -0.59
CA HIS A 155 8.72 17.42 0.47
C HIS A 155 9.92 16.64 -0.07
N PHE A 156 9.77 15.93 -1.19
CA PHE A 156 10.88 15.21 -1.85
C PHE A 156 11.99 16.16 -2.35
N LEU A 157 11.61 17.28 -2.95
CA LEU A 157 12.56 18.29 -3.41
C LEU A 157 13.35 18.92 -2.24
N ARG A 158 12.71 19.15 -1.08
CA ARG A 158 13.41 19.57 0.15
C ARG A 158 14.36 18.49 0.68
N ALA A 159 14.02 17.22 0.49
CA ALA A 159 14.88 16.08 0.78
C ALA A 159 15.98 15.86 -0.28
N ARG A 160 16.19 16.81 -1.20
CA ARG A 160 17.21 16.79 -2.28
C ARG A 160 17.04 15.65 -3.29
N TRP A 161 15.82 15.16 -3.48
CA TRP A 161 15.53 14.23 -4.56
C TRP A 161 15.63 14.92 -5.93
N PRO A 162 16.15 14.23 -6.96
CA PRO A 162 16.18 14.76 -8.32
C PRO A 162 14.77 15.04 -8.86
N LEU A 163 14.57 16.22 -9.45
CA LEU A 163 13.30 16.60 -10.10
C LEU A 163 12.77 15.55 -11.10
N PRO A 164 13.58 14.96 -12.01
CA PRO A 164 13.07 13.97 -12.97
C PRO A 164 12.55 12.71 -12.27
N GLU A 165 13.21 12.26 -11.20
CA GLU A 165 12.75 11.10 -10.42
C GLU A 165 11.41 11.38 -9.72
N VAL A 166 11.24 12.59 -9.18
CA VAL A 166 9.99 13.00 -8.55
C VAL A 166 8.87 13.13 -9.61
N ALA A 167 9.18 13.65 -10.80
CA ALA A 167 8.22 13.76 -11.90
C ALA A 167 7.77 12.38 -12.40
N ASP A 168 8.71 11.44 -12.57
CA ASP A 168 8.41 10.05 -12.93
C ASP A 168 7.59 9.33 -11.85
N LEU A 169 7.91 9.54 -10.56
CA LEU A 169 7.18 8.94 -9.42
C LEU A 169 5.68 9.29 -9.44
N PHE A 170 5.35 10.52 -9.82
CA PHE A 170 3.97 10.99 -9.92
C PHE A 170 3.39 10.88 -11.34
N SER A 171 4.20 10.49 -12.32
CA SER A 171 3.86 10.47 -13.75
C SER A 171 3.30 11.81 -14.22
N VAL A 172 3.98 12.91 -13.85
CA VAL A 172 3.62 14.30 -14.19
C VAL A 172 4.74 14.96 -15.00
N ALA A 173 4.43 16.05 -15.70
CA ALA A 173 5.45 16.82 -16.41
C ALA A 173 6.36 17.56 -15.42
N GLU A 174 7.68 17.58 -15.69
CA GLU A 174 8.67 18.28 -14.88
C GLU A 174 8.35 19.78 -14.79
N ASP A 175 8.01 20.41 -15.91
CA ASP A 175 7.69 21.84 -15.98
C ASP A 175 6.47 22.21 -15.12
N ASP A 176 5.41 21.40 -15.18
CA ASP A 176 4.19 21.60 -14.38
C ASP A 176 4.47 21.43 -12.89
N LEU A 177 5.34 20.48 -12.54
CA LEU A 177 5.73 20.23 -11.15
C LEU A 177 6.51 21.42 -10.59
N VAL A 178 7.46 21.97 -11.35
CA VAL A 178 8.23 23.16 -10.96
C VAL A 178 7.31 24.36 -10.81
N ALA A 179 6.40 24.58 -11.77
CA ALA A 179 5.44 25.68 -11.70
C ALA A 179 4.52 25.57 -10.46
N ALA A 180 4.03 24.37 -10.16
CA ALA A 180 3.16 24.12 -9.01
C ALA A 180 3.86 24.29 -7.66
N VAL A 181 5.13 23.88 -7.55
CA VAL A 181 5.92 24.05 -6.32
C VAL A 181 6.30 25.51 -6.11
N ARG A 182 6.69 26.24 -7.18
CA ARG A 182 7.08 27.66 -7.09
C ARG A 182 5.91 28.59 -6.74
N ARG A 183 4.69 28.30 -7.21
CA ARG A 183 3.50 29.08 -6.81
C ARG A 183 3.16 29.00 -5.32
N ARG A 184 3.84 28.12 -4.58
CA ARG A 184 3.53 27.78 -3.19
C ARG A 184 4.70 28.02 -2.23
N ALA A 185 5.88 28.35 -2.75
CA ALA A 185 7.03 28.78 -1.97
C ALA A 185 6.92 30.29 -1.71
#